data_AF-A0A9W3DTP0-F1
#
_entry.id   AF-A0A9W3DTP0-F1
#
_cell.length_a   1.000
_cell.length_b   1.000
_cell.length_c   1.000
_cell.angle_alpha   90.00
_cell.angle_beta   90.00
_cell.angle_gamma   90.00
#
_symmetry.space_group_name_H-M   'P 1'
#
loop_
_entity.id
_entity.type
_entity.pdbx_description
1 polymer ?
#
loop_
_entity_poly.entity_id
_entity_poly.type
_entity_poly.pdbx_seq_one_letter_code
_entity_poly.pdbx_strand_id
1 'polypeptide(L)'
;MGHDYSYSQPSQSDDLFGNEVDSGNSETEDLIRRDQAELSEQWRSPVQYPPQPEVEFGIPQSCYCGSQPRLATSSRTNYQGRRYYTCDNVDDGDCHVWKWWDVAVMEELRDRGRQVLQLAEKVDNLTLLSDYETDEKLAKLEKMVCDLAMEKSKWSEYFAGAIGLLMVVMAVVVMFK
;
A
#
# COMPACT_ATOMS: atom_id res chain seq x y z
N MET A 1 39.72 -15.04 14.33
CA MET A 1 38.98 -16.26 14.68
C MET A 1 37.53 -15.83 14.88
N GLY A 2 36.67 -16.02 13.88
CA GLY A 2 35.25 -15.67 13.95
C GLY A 2 34.45 -16.94 13.79
N HIS A 3 33.60 -17.25 14.76
CA HIS A 3 32.69 -18.39 14.69
C HIS A 3 31.55 -18.04 13.74
N ASP A 4 31.39 -18.84 12.69
CA ASP A 4 30.26 -18.77 11.78
C ASP A 4 29.01 -19.28 12.50
N TYR A 5 28.12 -18.36 12.90
CA TYR A 5 26.81 -18.73 13.42
C TYR A 5 25.89 -19.03 12.24
N SER A 6 25.88 -20.29 11.82
CA SER A 6 24.87 -20.82 10.90
C SER A 6 23.61 -21.15 11.70
N TYR A 7 22.61 -20.27 11.65
CA TYR A 7 21.30 -20.56 12.20
C TYR A 7 20.52 -21.39 11.18
N SER A 8 20.42 -22.69 11.43
CA SER A 8 19.48 -23.56 10.72
C SER A 8 18.12 -23.45 11.41
N GLN A 9 17.19 -22.77 10.77
CA GLN A 9 15.82 -22.65 11.21
C GLN A 9 15.22 -24.07 11.29
N PRO A 10 14.76 -24.55 12.46
CA PRO A 10 14.14 -25.86 12.54
C PRO A 10 12.87 -25.83 11.69
N SER A 11 12.81 -26.70 10.68
CA SER A 11 11.58 -26.98 9.94
C SER A 11 10.50 -27.35 10.96
N GLN A 12 9.39 -26.62 10.97
CA GLN A 12 8.20 -27.01 11.72
C GLN A 12 7.75 -28.37 11.20
N SER A 13 8.13 -29.42 11.92
CA SER A 13 7.59 -30.75 11.74
C SER A 13 6.31 -30.83 12.56
N ASP A 14 5.16 -30.96 11.89
CA ASP A 14 3.83 -31.11 12.48
C ASP A 14 3.59 -32.49 13.14
N ASP A 15 4.64 -33.18 13.59
CA ASP A 15 4.56 -34.58 14.06
C ASP A 15 5.16 -34.77 15.47
N LEU A 16 4.83 -33.91 16.42
CA LEU A 16 5.16 -34.13 17.85
C LEU A 16 3.94 -34.08 18.77
N PHE A 17 2.81 -34.61 18.33
CA PHE A 17 1.77 -35.08 19.24
C PHE A 17 1.37 -36.49 18.84
N GLY A 18 2.25 -37.43 19.22
CA GLY A 18 1.87 -38.83 19.34
C GLY A 18 0.72 -38.94 20.33
N ASN A 19 -0.41 -39.45 19.85
CA ASN A 19 -1.55 -39.80 20.68
C ASN A 19 -1.15 -40.93 21.65
N GLU A 20 -0.76 -40.59 22.87
CA GLU A 20 -0.88 -41.48 24.02
C GLU A 20 -1.62 -40.74 25.12
N VAL A 21 -2.88 -41.12 25.28
CA VAL A 21 -3.74 -40.75 26.40
C VAL A 21 -3.28 -41.50 27.64
N ASP A 22 -2.77 -40.82 28.67
CA ASP A 22 -3.20 -41.04 30.07
C ASP A 22 -2.60 -39.99 31.05
N SER A 23 -3.48 -39.43 31.87
CA SER A 23 -3.26 -38.91 33.24
C SER A 23 -1.95 -38.16 33.58
N GLY A 24 -2.04 -36.82 33.76
CA GLY A 24 -1.06 -36.15 34.63
C GLY A 24 -0.84 -34.64 34.52
N ASN A 25 -1.45 -33.93 33.57
CA ASN A 25 -0.93 -32.60 33.19
C ASN A 25 -1.74 -31.42 33.75
N SER A 26 -2.72 -31.63 34.64
CA SER A 26 -3.53 -30.55 35.19
C SER A 26 -2.66 -29.51 35.91
N GLU A 27 -1.61 -29.96 36.60
CA GLU A 27 -0.67 -29.07 37.29
C GLU A 27 0.14 -28.22 36.30
N THR A 28 0.65 -28.81 35.22
CA THR A 28 1.39 -28.06 34.19
C THR A 28 0.50 -27.07 33.44
N GLU A 29 -0.75 -27.44 33.12
CA GLU A 29 -1.70 -26.53 32.49
C GLU A 29 -2.12 -25.39 33.41
N ASP A 30 -2.28 -25.67 34.72
CA ASP A 30 -2.56 -24.66 35.73
C ASP A 30 -1.37 -23.71 35.94
N LEU A 31 -0.14 -24.23 35.91
CA LEU A 31 1.07 -23.40 35.95
C LEU A 31 1.17 -22.50 34.72
N ILE A 32 0.94 -23.03 33.52
CA ILE A 32 0.92 -22.24 32.27
C ILE A 32 -0.18 -21.17 32.33
N ARG A 33 -1.37 -21.51 32.84
CA ARG A 33 -2.49 -20.56 32.96
C ARG A 33 -2.18 -19.43 33.94
N ARG A 34 -1.55 -19.74 35.09
CA ARG A 34 -1.12 -18.72 36.06
C ARG A 34 -0.03 -17.83 35.50
N ASP A 35 0.98 -18.41 34.85
CA ASP A 35 2.09 -17.65 34.24
C ASP A 35 1.57 -16.71 33.14
N GLN A 36 0.63 -17.16 32.30
CA GLN A 36 -0.04 -16.30 31.32
C GLN A 36 -0.86 -15.17 31.97
N ALA A 37 -1.55 -15.44 33.09
CA ALA A 37 -2.29 -14.43 33.82
C ALA A 37 -1.35 -13.39 34.45
N GLU A 38 -0.27 -13.82 35.09
CA GLU A 38 0.76 -12.95 35.67
C GLU A 38 1.45 -12.11 34.60
N LEU A 39 1.80 -12.70 33.45
CA LEU A 39 2.28 -11.96 32.29
C LEU A 39 1.23 -10.93 31.87
N SER A 40 -0.04 -11.30 31.71
CA SER A 40 -1.08 -10.35 31.26
C SER A 40 -1.25 -9.14 32.19
N GLU A 41 -1.06 -9.32 33.49
CA GLU A 41 -1.03 -8.25 34.49
C GLU A 41 0.27 -7.42 34.41
N GLN A 42 1.42 -8.06 34.23
CA GLN A 42 2.73 -7.42 34.02
C GLN A 42 2.75 -6.56 32.73
N TRP A 43 2.14 -7.06 31.65
CA TRP A 43 2.05 -6.39 30.34
C TRP A 43 1.02 -5.24 30.31
N ARG A 44 0.17 -5.07 31.34
CA ARG A 44 -0.73 -3.90 31.43
C ARG A 44 -0.01 -2.59 31.66
N SER A 45 1.24 -2.61 32.14
CA SER A 45 2.06 -1.42 32.12
C SER A 45 2.56 -1.22 30.69
N PRO A 46 2.23 -0.09 30.01
CA PRO A 46 2.88 0.23 28.75
C PRO A 46 4.38 0.25 29.02
N VAL A 47 5.11 -0.68 28.41
CA VAL A 47 6.57 -0.62 28.41
C VAL A 47 6.92 0.63 27.62
N GLN A 48 7.15 1.74 28.33
CA GLN A 48 7.59 2.97 27.70
C GLN A 48 9.07 2.79 27.39
N TYR A 49 9.35 2.26 26.21
CA TYR A 49 10.70 2.20 25.69
C TYR A 49 11.25 3.64 25.65
N PRO A 50 12.45 3.89 26.18
CA PRO A 50 13.10 5.16 25.95
C PRO A 50 13.14 5.42 24.44
N PRO A 51 12.99 6.68 23.99
CA PRO A 51 13.13 7.00 22.58
C PRO A 51 14.46 6.43 22.12
N GLN A 52 14.41 5.52 21.15
CA GLN A 52 15.64 4.97 20.61
C GLN A 52 16.46 6.14 20.09
N PRO A 53 17.78 6.16 20.31
CA PRO A 53 18.63 7.18 19.71
C PRO A 53 18.28 7.22 18.22
N GLU A 54 18.18 8.43 17.67
CA GLU A 54 17.88 8.68 16.26
C GLU A 54 18.99 8.07 15.41
N VAL A 55 18.93 6.76 15.18
CA VAL A 55 19.81 6.07 14.25
C VAL A 55 19.37 6.59 12.88
N GLU A 56 20.26 7.30 12.21
CA GLU A 56 20.01 7.83 10.88
C GLU A 56 19.90 6.65 9.88
N PHE A 57 18.66 6.18 9.70
CA PHE A 57 18.30 5.15 8.75
C PHE A 57 18.28 5.71 7.33
N GLY A 58 18.66 4.90 6.35
CA GLY A 58 18.71 5.31 4.95
C GLY A 58 20.08 5.84 4.52
N ILE A 59 20.08 6.66 3.47
CA ILE A 59 21.30 7.20 2.88
C ILE A 59 21.80 8.38 3.72
N PRO A 60 23.05 8.34 4.25
CA PRO A 60 23.58 9.44 5.05
C PRO A 60 23.61 10.74 4.24
N GLN A 61 22.98 11.81 4.75
CA GLN A 61 22.93 13.11 4.07
C GLN A 61 24.12 14.01 4.44
N SER A 62 24.57 13.93 5.69
CA SER A 62 25.69 14.71 6.23
C SER A 62 26.58 13.82 7.11
N CYS A 63 27.88 14.10 7.17
CA CYS A 63 28.76 13.54 8.19
C CYS A 63 28.60 14.30 9.51
N TYR A 64 29.00 13.69 10.63
CA TYR A 64 29.00 14.32 11.95
C TYR A 64 29.88 15.58 12.03
N CYS A 65 30.90 15.70 11.17
CA CYS A 65 31.73 16.90 11.03
C CYS A 65 31.10 17.99 10.14
N GLY A 66 29.87 17.79 9.64
CA GLY A 66 29.15 18.71 8.75
C GLY A 66 29.53 18.61 7.26
N SER A 67 30.54 17.81 6.91
CA SER A 67 30.92 17.57 5.51
C SER A 67 29.95 16.62 4.78
N GLN A 68 29.99 16.63 3.44
CA GLN A 68 29.18 15.74 2.61
C GLN A 68 29.78 14.32 2.60
N PRO A 69 29.01 13.26 2.88
CA PRO A 69 29.47 11.87 2.76
C PRO A 69 29.81 11.53 1.31
N ARG A 70 30.96 10.87 1.10
CA ARG A 70 31.45 10.38 -0.19
C ARG A 70 31.21 8.88 -0.33
N LEU A 71 30.85 8.44 -1.53
CA LEU A 71 30.78 7.02 -1.87
C LEU A 71 32.16 6.50 -2.32
N ALA A 72 32.70 5.53 -1.59
CA ALA A 72 33.96 4.87 -1.89
C ALA A 72 33.74 3.40 -2.27
N THR A 73 34.70 2.82 -2.99
CA THR A 73 34.70 1.39 -3.34
C THR A 73 35.75 0.68 -2.51
N SER A 74 35.37 -0.40 -1.85
CA SER A 74 36.27 -1.25 -1.07
C SER A 74 37.21 -2.02 -2.00
N SER A 75 38.50 -1.86 -1.74
CA SER A 75 39.59 -2.62 -2.37
C SER A 75 39.98 -3.87 -1.57
N ARG A 76 39.34 -4.10 -0.42
CA ARG A 76 39.67 -5.20 0.51
C ARG A 76 39.26 -6.54 -0.10
N THR A 77 40.10 -7.57 0.01
CA THR A 77 39.90 -8.90 -0.62
C THR A 77 38.52 -9.50 -0.36
N ASN A 78 37.99 -9.36 0.87
CA ASN A 78 36.70 -9.94 1.26
C ASN A 78 35.48 -9.13 0.77
N TYR A 79 35.68 -7.87 0.36
CA TYR A 79 34.61 -6.95 -0.03
C TYR A 79 34.99 -6.19 -1.30
N GLN A 80 35.73 -6.83 -2.20
CA GLN A 80 36.26 -6.18 -3.38
C GLN A 80 35.12 -5.70 -4.27
N GLY A 81 35.13 -4.42 -4.63
CA GLY A 81 34.08 -3.82 -5.45
C GLY A 81 32.81 -3.38 -4.69
N ARG A 82 32.66 -3.73 -3.40
CA ARG A 82 31.52 -3.27 -2.59
C ARG A 82 31.67 -1.79 -2.26
N ARG A 83 30.58 -1.02 -2.33
CA ARG A 83 30.61 0.43 -2.07
C ARG A 83 30.14 0.77 -0.65
N TYR A 84 30.70 1.82 -0.08
CA TYR A 84 30.33 2.34 1.23
C TYR A 84 30.43 3.87 1.28
N TYR A 85 29.61 4.50 2.10
CA TYR A 85 29.70 5.91 2.44
C TYR A 85 30.80 6.13 3.47
N THR A 86 31.60 7.17 3.27
CA THR A 86 32.71 7.59 4.13
C THR A 86 32.85 9.12 4.13
N CYS A 87 33.58 9.68 5.08
CA CYS A 87 33.99 11.08 5.06
C CYS A 87 35.40 11.24 4.48
N ASP A 88 35.72 12.40 3.90
CA ASP A 88 37.08 12.77 3.49
C ASP A 88 37.99 13.06 4.70
N ASN A 89 37.42 13.49 5.81
CA ASN A 89 38.14 13.79 7.05
C ASN A 89 38.29 12.57 7.97
N VAL A 90 38.03 11.36 7.47
CA VAL A 90 38.00 10.12 8.30
C VAL A 90 39.28 9.86 9.10
N ASP A 91 40.41 10.43 8.66
CA ASP A 91 41.72 10.26 9.28
C ASP A 91 42.05 11.30 10.38
N ASP A 92 41.14 12.22 10.71
CA ASP A 92 41.36 13.26 11.73
C ASP A 92 41.26 12.77 13.18
N GLY A 93 40.83 11.52 13.38
CA GLY A 93 40.68 10.88 14.70
C GLY A 93 39.31 11.07 15.36
N ASP A 94 38.39 11.81 14.74
CA ASP A 94 37.00 11.97 15.18
C ASP A 94 36.08 10.87 14.61
N CYS A 95 34.83 10.85 15.09
CA CYS A 95 33.82 9.91 14.58
C CYS A 95 33.23 10.44 13.26
N HIS A 96 33.37 9.66 12.19
CA HIS A 96 32.84 9.97 10.87
C HIS A 96 31.84 8.93 10.38
N VAL A 97 31.02 9.35 9.41
CA VAL A 97 30.07 8.47 8.75
C VAL A 97 30.79 7.28 8.11
N TRP A 98 30.33 6.06 8.42
CA TRP A 98 30.70 4.85 7.71
C TRP A 98 29.47 3.96 7.58
N LYS A 99 29.06 3.65 6.34
CA LYS A 99 27.88 2.81 6.10
C LYS A 99 27.97 2.11 4.77
N TRP A 100 27.64 0.82 4.72
CA TRP A 100 27.56 0.09 3.46
C TRP A 100 26.46 0.67 2.56
N TRP A 101 26.78 0.86 1.28
CA TRP A 101 25.85 1.45 0.31
C TRP A 101 24.59 0.60 0.15
N ASP A 102 24.74 -0.72 0.06
CA ASP A 102 23.62 -1.64 -0.10
C ASP A 102 22.68 -1.63 1.11
N VAL A 103 23.23 -1.48 2.32
CA VAL A 103 22.44 -1.35 3.56
C VAL A 103 21.69 -0.01 3.56
N ALA A 104 22.38 1.09 3.28
CA ALA A 104 21.78 2.42 3.22
C ALA A 104 20.66 2.51 2.17
N VAL A 105 20.87 1.92 0.98
CA VAL A 105 19.87 1.89 -0.09
C VAL A 105 18.69 0.97 0.25
N MET A 106 18.93 -0.20 0.86
CA MET A 106 17.84 -1.06 1.31
C MET A 106 16.97 -0.38 2.36
N GLU A 107 17.58 0.36 3.30
CA GLU A 107 16.83 1.11 4.31
C GLU A 107 15.99 2.23 3.68
N GLU A 108 16.57 2.98 2.74
CA GLU A 108 15.88 4.03 1.99
C GLU A 108 14.70 3.47 1.18
N LEU A 109 14.93 2.36 0.46
CA LEU A 109 13.90 1.69 -0.35
C LEU A 109 12.80 1.08 0.52
N ARG A 110 13.13 0.57 1.72
CA ARG A 110 12.14 0.05 2.66
C ARG A 110 11.22 1.17 3.16
N ASP A 111 11.77 2.36 3.40
CA ASP A 111 10.97 3.50 3.82
C ASP A 111 10.09 4.02 2.67
N ARG A 112 10.66 4.23 1.49
CA ARG A 112 9.92 4.64 0.29
C ARG A 112 8.90 3.61 -0.17
N GLY A 113 9.18 2.32 0.00
CA GLY A 113 8.27 1.22 -0.34
C GLY A 113 6.94 1.29 0.40
N ARG A 114 6.95 1.74 1.66
CA ARG A 114 5.72 2.00 2.44
C ARG A 114 4.91 3.15 1.85
N GLN A 115 5.59 4.21 1.40
CA GLN A 115 4.93 5.37 0.79
C GLN A 115 4.30 5.02 -0.57
N VAL A 116 4.97 4.18 -1.38
CA VAL A 116 4.43 3.69 -2.65
C VAL A 116 3.18 2.84 -2.45
N LEU A 117 3.15 1.96 -1.43
CA LEU A 117 1.97 1.17 -1.09
C LEU A 117 0.78 2.06 -0.69
N GLN A 118 1.01 3.05 0.18
CA GLN A 118 -0.04 4.00 0.58
C GLN A 118 -0.51 4.89 -0.57
N LEU A 119 0.37 5.24 -1.51
CA LEU A 119 0.02 6.02 -2.69
C LEU A 119 -0.81 5.19 -3.67
N ALA A 120 -0.46 3.92 -3.88
CA ALA A 120 -1.23 3.00 -4.72
C ALA A 120 -2.66 2.81 -4.17
N GLU A 121 -2.80 2.57 -2.86
CA GLU A 121 -4.11 2.44 -2.21
C GLU A 121 -4.97 3.72 -2.38
N LYS A 122 -4.37 4.90 -2.26
CA LYS A 122 -5.09 6.17 -2.47
C LYS A 122 -5.52 6.36 -3.92
N VAL A 123 -4.67 5.98 -4.88
CA VAL A 123 -5.00 6.06 -6.32
C VAL A 123 -6.13 5.10 -6.66
N ASP A 124 -6.10 3.88 -6.14
CA ASP A 124 -7.15 2.88 -6.36
C ASP A 124 -8.49 3.34 -5.78
N ASN A 125 -8.50 3.87 -4.55
CA ASN A 125 -9.70 4.45 -3.94
C ASN A 125 -10.26 5.64 -4.74
N LEU A 126 -9.39 6.53 -5.24
CA LEU A 126 -9.81 7.68 -6.03
C LEU A 126 -10.42 7.24 -7.38
N THR A 127 -9.83 6.22 -8.00
CA THR A 127 -10.30 5.65 -9.26
C THR A 127 -11.70 5.05 -9.09
N LEU A 128 -11.92 4.28 -8.03
CA LEU A 128 -13.22 3.68 -7.72
C LEU A 128 -14.31 4.74 -7.50
N LEU A 129 -14.00 5.85 -6.82
CA LEU A 129 -14.94 6.97 -6.64
C LEU A 129 -15.25 7.69 -7.96
N SER A 130 -14.23 7.89 -8.81
CA SER A 130 -14.39 8.50 -10.13
C SER A 130 -15.30 7.66 -11.02
N ASP A 131 -15.08 6.34 -11.06
CA ASP A 131 -15.87 5.41 -11.86
C ASP A 131 -17.36 5.45 -11.45
N TYR A 132 -17.64 5.43 -10.14
CA TYR A 132 -18.99 5.58 -9.61
C TYR A 132 -19.65 6.89 -10.05
N GLU A 133 -18.94 8.02 -9.95
CA GLU A 133 -19.47 9.32 -10.37
C GLU A 133 -19.76 9.37 -11.88
N THR A 134 -18.90 8.74 -12.69
CA THR A 134 -19.12 8.65 -14.14
C THR A 134 -20.30 7.78 -14.50
N ASP A 135 -20.47 6.63 -13.85
CA ASP A 135 -21.61 5.72 -14.07
C ASP A 135 -22.93 6.38 -13.68
N GLU A 136 -22.97 7.11 -12.56
CA GLU A 136 -24.16 7.85 -12.13
C GLU A 136 -24.55 8.93 -13.16
N LYS A 137 -23.56 9.68 -13.66
CA LYS A 137 -23.75 10.71 -14.69
C LYS A 137 -24.22 10.09 -16.01
N LEU A 138 -23.66 8.94 -16.40
CA LEU A 138 -24.07 8.21 -17.61
C LEU A 138 -25.51 7.71 -17.49
N ALA A 139 -25.89 7.12 -16.35
CA ALA A 139 -27.26 6.66 -16.12
C ALA A 139 -28.29 7.80 -16.17
N LYS A 140 -27.95 8.97 -15.60
CA LYS A 140 -28.79 10.18 -15.70
C LYS A 140 -28.91 10.67 -17.15
N LEU A 141 -27.81 10.67 -17.89
CA LEU A 141 -27.80 11.09 -19.29
C LEU A 141 -28.63 10.14 -20.16
N GLU A 142 -28.47 8.83 -19.98
CA GLU A 142 -29.24 7.80 -20.69
C GLU A 142 -30.74 7.99 -20.46
N LYS A 143 -31.15 8.21 -19.20
CA LYS A 143 -32.54 8.48 -18.86
C LYS A 143 -33.09 9.72 -19.60
N MET A 144 -32.35 10.83 -19.59
CA MET A 144 -32.76 12.05 -20.30
C MET A 144 -32.86 11.83 -21.82
N VAL A 145 -31.94 11.05 -22.40
CA VAL A 145 -31.97 10.70 -23.83
C VAL A 145 -33.19 9.83 -24.17
N CYS A 146 -33.52 8.84 -23.33
CA CYS A 146 -34.72 8.03 -23.50
C CYS A 146 -36.01 8.85 -23.42
N ASP A 147 -36.10 9.75 -22.44
CA ASP A 147 -37.26 10.63 -22.26
C ASP A 147 -37.43 11.57 -23.48
N LEU A 148 -36.35 12.18 -23.97
CA LEU A 148 -36.34 12.99 -25.18
C LEU A 148 -36.70 12.20 -26.44
N ALA A 149 -36.21 10.96 -26.58
CA ALA A 149 -36.52 10.11 -27.71
C ALA A 149 -38.02 9.74 -27.74
N MET A 150 -38.59 9.43 -26.58
CA MET A 150 -40.01 9.11 -26.45
C MET A 150 -40.90 10.33 -26.69
N GLU A 151 -40.49 11.52 -26.21
CA GLU A 151 -41.18 12.77 -26.52
C GLU A 151 -41.15 13.04 -28.03
N LYS A 152 -39.97 12.98 -28.67
CA LYS A 152 -39.83 13.22 -30.11
C LYS A 152 -40.69 12.27 -30.95
N SER A 153 -40.81 11.00 -30.55
CA SER A 153 -41.69 10.03 -31.22
C SER A 153 -43.15 10.47 -31.19
N LYS A 154 -43.66 10.91 -30.03
CA LYS A 154 -45.04 11.40 -29.90
C LYS A 154 -45.28 12.61 -30.80
N TRP A 155 -44.40 13.61 -30.74
CA TRP A 155 -44.51 14.79 -31.60
C TRP A 155 -44.49 14.41 -33.08
N SER A 156 -43.63 13.47 -33.49
CA SER A 156 -43.57 12.97 -34.87
C SER A 156 -44.89 12.36 -35.34
N GLU A 157 -45.54 11.53 -34.52
CA GLU A 157 -46.84 10.93 -34.85
C GLU A 157 -47.94 12.00 -34.97
N TYR A 158 -47.97 12.98 -34.05
CA TYR A 158 -48.92 14.10 -34.12
C TYR A 158 -48.72 14.95 -35.38
N PHE A 159 -47.48 15.29 -35.72
CA PHE A 159 -47.18 16.08 -36.92
C PHE A 159 -47.56 15.33 -38.20
N ALA A 160 -47.29 14.03 -38.28
CA ALA A 160 -47.69 13.21 -39.43
C ALA A 160 -49.22 13.20 -39.59
N GLY A 161 -49.97 13.03 -38.50
CA GLY A 161 -51.43 13.09 -38.51
C GLY A 161 -51.98 14.47 -38.91
N ALA A 162 -51.40 15.55 -38.39
CA ALA A 162 -51.80 16.92 -38.70
C ALA A 162 -51.57 17.27 -40.18
N ILE A 163 -50.41 16.89 -40.74
CA ILE A 163 -50.12 17.09 -42.17
C ILE A 163 -51.11 16.29 -43.03
N GLY A 164 -51.40 15.04 -42.65
CA GLY A 164 -52.41 14.22 -43.34
C GLY A 164 -53.80 14.88 -43.36
N LEU A 165 -54.26 15.40 -42.21
CA LEU A 165 -55.54 16.12 -42.11
C LEU A 165 -55.57 17.37 -43.00
N LEU A 166 -54.49 18.16 -42.98
CA LEU A 166 -54.38 19.40 -43.75
C LEU A 166 -54.46 19.14 -45.26
N MET A 167 -53.80 18.08 -45.74
CA MET A 167 -53.88 17.64 -47.14
C MET A 167 -55.31 17.27 -47.55
N VAL A 168 -56.06 16.57 -46.70
CA VAL A 168 -57.47 16.22 -46.96
C VAL A 168 -58.34 17.47 -47.03
N VAL A 169 -58.18 18.41 -46.11
CA VAL A 169 -58.93 19.69 -46.12
C VAL A 169 -58.67 20.46 -47.41
N MET A 170 -57.41 20.56 -47.83
CA MET A 170 -57.04 21.23 -49.08
C MET A 170 -57.66 20.53 -50.31
N ALA A 171 -57.64 19.21 -50.36
CA ALA A 171 -58.27 18.45 -51.46
C ALA A 171 -59.78 18.69 -51.54
N VAL A 172 -60.47 18.71 -50.39
CA VAL A 172 -61.91 19.00 -50.32
C VAL A 172 -62.20 20.41 -50.84
N VAL A 173 -61.46 21.43 -50.40
CA VAL A 173 -61.66 22.82 -50.86
C VAL A 173 -61.48 22.97 -52.37
N VAL A 174 -60.52 22.25 -52.96
CA VAL A 174 -60.30 22.25 -54.42
C VAL A 174 -61.45 21.57 -55.17
N MET A 175 -62.05 20.51 -54.62
CA MET A 175 -63.17 19.80 -55.25
C MET A 175 -64.48 20.59 -55.22
N PHE A 176 -64.66 21.49 -54.25
CA PHE A 176 -65.87 22.33 -54.10
C PHE A 176 -65.76 23.71 -54.77
N LYS A 177 -64.70 23.97 -55.54
CA LYS A 177 -64.43 25.26 -56.19
C LYS A 177 -64.37 25.13 -57.70
#